data_AF-A0A951ZLF2-F1
#
_entry.id   AF-A0A951ZLF2-F1
#
_cell.length_a   1.000
_cell.length_b   1.000
_cell.length_c   1.000
_cell.angle_alpha   90.00
_cell.angle_beta   90.00
_cell.angle_gamma   90.00
#
_symmetry.space_group_name_H-M   'P 1'
#
loop_
_entity.id
_entity.type
_entity.pdbx_description
1 polymer ?
#
loop_
_entity_poly.entity_id
_entity_poly.type
_entity_poly.pdbx_seq_one_letter_code
_entity_poly.pdbx_strand_id
1 'polypeptide(L)'
;MADIIQILPDAIANQIAAGEVIQRPASAVKELVENAVDSGATRIVIIVKEGGKNVIQVADNGNGMSETDARMCFERHATSKIKQADDLFAIRTKGFRGEALASIAAVAKVS
;
A
#
# COMPACT_ATOMS: atom_id res chain seq x y z
N MET A 1 -34.33 -6.40 24.20
CA MET A 1 -32.98 -5.90 24.58
C MET A 1 -32.56 -4.94 23.49
N ALA A 2 -31.93 -3.82 23.82
CA ALA A 2 -31.44 -2.88 22.81
C ALA A 2 -30.19 -3.44 22.14
N ASP A 3 -30.02 -3.16 20.86
CA ASP A 3 -28.84 -3.57 20.10
C ASP A 3 -27.59 -2.82 20.60
N ILE A 4 -26.55 -3.58 20.94
CA ILE A 4 -25.30 -3.07 21.56
C ILE A 4 -24.20 -2.88 20.50
N ILE A 5 -24.32 -3.56 19.35
CA ILE A 5 -23.30 -3.56 18.30
C ILE A 5 -23.43 -2.30 17.44
N GLN A 6 -22.32 -1.60 17.23
CA GLN A 6 -22.23 -0.38 16.42
C GLN A 6 -21.24 -0.58 15.27
N ILE A 7 -21.57 -0.05 14.11
CA ILE A 7 -20.66 -0.01 12.97
C ILE A 7 -19.56 1.01 13.28
N LEU A 8 -18.30 0.60 13.13
CA LEU A 8 -17.17 1.49 13.32
C LEU A 8 -17.12 2.53 12.20
N PRO A 9 -16.72 3.79 12.50
CA PRO A 9 -16.38 4.75 11.47
C PRO A 9 -15.29 4.22 10.54
N ASP A 10 -15.39 4.50 9.25
CA ASP A 10 -14.46 4.00 8.23
C ASP A 10 -13.00 4.32 8.55
N ALA A 11 -12.72 5.53 9.06
CA ALA A 11 -11.36 5.92 9.46
C ALA A 11 -10.76 4.97 10.51
N ILE A 12 -11.56 4.54 11.50
CA ILE A 12 -11.12 3.63 12.56
C ILE A 12 -10.95 2.22 12.01
N ALA A 13 -11.93 1.72 11.24
CA ALA A 13 -11.82 0.41 10.61
C ALA A 13 -10.58 0.31 9.71
N ASN A 14 -10.29 1.40 8.97
CA ASN A 14 -9.15 1.47 8.07
C ASN A 14 -7.83 1.46 8.83
N GLN A 15 -7.73 2.20 9.93
CA GLN A 15 -6.53 2.24 10.77
C GLN A 15 -6.24 0.89 11.43
N ILE A 16 -7.29 0.17 11.87
CA ILE A 16 -7.16 -1.17 12.44
C ILE A 16 -6.63 -2.14 11.38
N ALA A 17 -7.26 -2.19 10.20
CA ALA A 17 -6.83 -3.05 9.09
C ALA A 17 -5.40 -2.72 8.62
N ALA A 18 -5.05 -1.42 8.58
CA ALA A 18 -3.70 -0.99 8.23
C ALA A 18 -2.65 -1.47 9.24
N GLY A 19 -2.99 -1.57 10.52
CA GLY A 19 -2.09 -2.11 11.55
C GLY A 19 -1.78 -3.60 11.36
N GLU A 20 -2.67 -4.38 10.74
CA GLU A 20 -2.42 -5.78 10.40
C GLU A 20 -1.49 -5.93 9.20
N VAL A 21 -1.58 -5.01 8.22
CA VAL A 21 -0.77 -4.99 7.00
C VAL A 21 0.61 -4.35 7.25
N ILE A 22 0.66 -3.22 7.97
CA ILE A 22 1.87 -2.43 8.25
C ILE A 22 2.14 -2.43 9.76
N GLN A 23 2.67 -3.54 10.26
CA GLN A 23 2.97 -3.70 11.69
C GLN A 23 4.24 -2.96 12.14
N ARG A 24 5.19 -2.78 11.22
CA ARG A 24 6.54 -2.24 11.50
C ARG A 24 7.04 -1.45 10.28
N PRO A 25 7.94 -0.46 10.46
CA PRO A 25 8.51 0.33 9.36
C PRO A 25 9.07 -0.52 8.21
N ALA A 26 9.69 -1.66 8.52
CA ALA A 26 10.21 -2.59 7.52
C ALA A 26 9.12 -3.16 6.58
N SER A 27 7.88 -3.30 7.06
CA SER A 27 6.74 -3.78 6.25
C SER A 27 6.36 -2.73 5.21
N ALA A 28 6.32 -1.46 5.59
CA ALA A 28 6.09 -0.36 4.64
C ALA A 28 7.21 -0.31 3.57
N VAL A 29 8.47 -0.45 3.98
CA VAL A 29 9.60 -0.52 3.03
C VAL A 29 9.42 -1.69 2.07
N LYS A 30 9.10 -2.90 2.56
CA LYS A 30 8.87 -4.09 1.73
C LYS A 30 7.79 -3.82 0.67
N GLU A 31 6.62 -3.33 1.07
CA GLU A 31 5.51 -3.08 0.14
C GLU A 31 5.85 -2.01 -0.92
N LEU A 32 6.53 -0.92 -0.52
CA LEU A 32 6.97 0.11 -1.46
C LEU A 32 8.01 -0.42 -2.46
N VAL A 33 8.96 -1.23 -1.99
CA VAL A 33 9.99 -1.85 -2.86
C VAL A 33 9.36 -2.89 -3.80
N GLU A 34 8.42 -3.70 -3.32
CA GLU A 34 7.70 -4.66 -4.17
C GLU A 34 6.90 -3.93 -5.26
N ASN A 35 6.31 -2.77 -4.95
CA ASN A 35 5.66 -1.93 -5.96
C ASN A 35 6.66 -1.39 -7.00
N ALA A 36 7.85 -0.97 -6.58
CA ALA A 36 8.91 -0.53 -7.50
C ALA A 36 9.41 -1.69 -8.38
N VAL A 37 9.52 -2.91 -7.85
CA VAL A 37 9.87 -4.09 -8.66
C VAL A 37 8.77 -4.40 -9.66
N ASP A 38 7.51 -4.36 -9.24
CA ASP A 38 6.36 -4.59 -10.12
C ASP A 38 6.22 -3.51 -11.21
N SER A 39 6.72 -2.30 -10.97
CA SER A 39 6.78 -1.23 -11.99
C SER A 39 7.93 -1.41 -12.99
N GLY A 40 8.72 -2.48 -12.88
CA GLY A 40 9.84 -2.77 -13.78
C GLY A 40 11.09 -1.95 -13.48
N ALA A 41 11.21 -1.36 -12.29
CA ALA A 41 12.36 -0.55 -11.92
C ALA A 41 13.66 -1.38 -11.98
N THR A 42 14.69 -0.80 -12.57
CA THR A 42 16.06 -1.36 -12.60
C THR A 42 16.96 -0.75 -11.52
N ARG A 43 16.52 0.37 -10.95
CA ARG A 43 17.20 1.09 -9.87
C ARG A 43 16.18 1.51 -8.83
N ILE A 44 16.42 1.11 -7.59
CA ILE A 44 15.60 1.48 -6.44
C ILE A 44 16.55 2.04 -5.37
N VAL A 45 16.25 3.24 -4.89
CA VAL A 45 16.98 3.93 -3.83
C VAL A 45 16.07 4.02 -2.61
N ILE A 46 16.58 3.53 -1.47
CA ILE A 46 15.84 3.50 -0.20
C ILE A 46 16.57 4.39 0.79
N ILE A 47 15.86 5.35 1.37
CA ILE A 47 16.35 6.23 2.44
C ILE A 47 15.49 6.00 3.67
N VAL A 48 16.13 5.65 4.78
CA VAL A 48 15.48 5.40 6.07
C VAL A 48 16.15 6.26 7.13
N LYS A 49 15.35 7.02 7.88
CA LYS A 49 15.82 7.82 9.03
C LYS A 49 15.18 7.30 10.32
N GLU A 50 15.98 7.21 11.38
CA GLU A 50 15.53 6.77 12.72
C GLU A 50 14.78 5.43 12.69
N GLY A 51 15.33 4.45 11.96
CA GLY A 51 14.69 3.13 11.81
C GLY A 51 13.35 3.16 11.07
N GLY A 52 13.05 4.23 10.33
CA GLY A 52 11.84 4.41 9.54
C GLY A 52 10.68 5.01 10.33
N LYS A 53 10.90 5.44 11.57
CA LYS A 53 9.90 6.16 12.37
C LYS A 53 9.72 7.61 11.93
N ASN A 54 10.80 8.22 11.45
CA ASN A 54 10.79 9.61 10.99
C ASN A 54 10.52 9.67 9.47
N VAL A 55 11.38 9.05 8.66
CA VAL A 55 11.23 9.04 7.20
C VAL A 55 11.51 7.65 6.64
N ILE A 56 10.62 7.22 5.75
CA ILE A 56 10.85 6.18 4.74
C ILE A 56 10.65 6.83 3.39
N GLN A 57 11.66 6.79 2.52
CA GLN A 57 11.56 7.22 1.14
C GLN A 57 12.08 6.10 0.24
N VAL A 58 11.26 5.72 -0.75
CA VAL A 58 11.61 4.77 -1.80
C VAL A 58 11.46 5.50 -3.12
N ALA A 59 12.56 5.61 -3.86
CA ALA A 59 12.59 6.24 -5.18
C ALA A 59 13.03 5.21 -6.20
N ASP A 60 12.28 5.06 -7.27
CA ASP A 60 12.55 4.11 -8.35
C ASP A 60 12.52 4.77 -9.73
N ASN A 61 13.00 4.04 -10.72
CA ASN A 61 12.99 4.45 -12.13
C ASN A 61 12.07 3.57 -12.98
N GLY A 62 11.04 2.99 -12.39
CA GLY A 62 10.06 2.19 -13.12
C GLY A 62 9.11 3.05 -13.93
N ASN A 63 8.01 2.44 -14.34
CA ASN A 63 7.08 3.02 -15.31
C ASN A 63 6.29 4.25 -14.79
N GLY A 64 6.37 4.54 -13.49
CA GLY A 64 5.68 5.65 -12.85
C GLY A 64 4.16 5.48 -12.79
N MET A 65 3.47 6.57 -12.45
CA MET A 65 2.01 6.68 -12.41
C MET A 65 1.58 7.95 -13.14
N SER A 66 0.43 7.91 -13.81
CA SER A 66 -0.23 9.14 -14.26
C SER A 66 -0.77 9.93 -13.06
N GLU A 67 -1.18 11.19 -13.25
CA GLU A 67 -1.79 11.98 -12.17
C GLU A 67 -3.05 11.31 -11.61
N THR A 68 -3.84 10.68 -12.47
CA THR A 68 -5.04 9.93 -12.06
C THR A 68 -4.66 8.69 -11.28
N ASP A 69 -3.68 7.91 -11.74
CA ASP A 69 -3.22 6.71 -11.04
C ASP A 69 -2.61 7.06 -9.68
N ALA A 70 -1.87 8.17 -9.58
CA ALA A 70 -1.27 8.64 -8.34
C ALA A 70 -2.31 9.02 -7.27
N ARG A 71 -3.52 9.41 -7.69
CA ARG A 71 -4.66 9.62 -6.78
C ARG A 71 -5.34 8.28 -6.44
N MET A 72 -5.63 7.49 -7.47
CA MET A 72 -6.36 6.22 -7.33
C MET A 72 -5.59 5.16 -6.55
N CYS A 73 -4.26 5.19 -6.52
CA CYS A 73 -3.46 4.17 -5.86
C CYS A 73 -3.60 4.17 -4.32
N PHE A 74 -4.19 5.22 -3.75
CA PHE A 74 -4.52 5.30 -2.32
C PHE A 74 -5.96 4.84 -2.01
N GLU A 75 -6.77 4.56 -3.01
CA GLU A 75 -8.08 3.95 -2.82
C GLU A 75 -7.95 2.47 -2.48
N ARG A 76 -8.85 1.96 -1.66
CA ARG A 76 -8.91 0.52 -1.35
C ARG A 76 -9.39 -0.27 -2.54
N HIS A 77 -8.91 -1.51 -2.64
CA HIS A 77 -9.24 -2.43 -3.72
C HIS A 77 -8.92 -1.88 -5.14
N ALA A 78 -8.03 -0.89 -5.24
CA ALA A 78 -7.60 -0.31 -6.50
C ALA A 78 -6.24 -0.88 -6.91
N THR A 79 -6.17 -1.53 -8.07
CA THR A 79 -4.91 -2.11 -8.58
C THR A 79 -4.88 -2.18 -10.10
N SER A 80 -3.68 -2.05 -10.68
CA SER A 80 -3.41 -2.29 -12.09
C SER A 80 -2.96 -3.73 -12.40
N LYS A 81 -2.79 -4.56 -11.37
CA LYS A 81 -2.06 -5.85 -11.46
C LYS A 81 -2.96 -7.06 -11.74
N ILE A 82 -4.23 -6.99 -11.34
CA ILE A 82 -5.27 -7.99 -11.63
C ILE A 82 -6.58 -7.29 -12.00
N LYS A 83 -7.44 -7.95 -12.78
CA LYS A 83 -8.72 -7.39 -13.27
C LYS A 83 -9.89 -8.34 -13.09
N GLN A 84 -9.64 -9.65 -13.05
CA GLN A 84 -10.67 -10.68 -12.95
C GLN A 84 -10.25 -11.79 -11.97
N ALA A 85 -11.22 -12.58 -11.52
CA ALA A 85 -10.98 -13.64 -10.53
C ALA A 85 -9.91 -14.65 -11.00
N ASP A 86 -9.89 -14.98 -12.29
CA ASP A 86 -8.94 -15.95 -12.84
C ASP A 86 -7.48 -15.49 -12.72
N ASP A 87 -7.22 -14.18 -12.66
CA ASP A 87 -5.87 -13.63 -12.50
C ASP A 87 -5.25 -14.00 -11.14
N LEU A 88 -6.08 -14.30 -10.12
CA LEU A 88 -5.62 -14.75 -8.81
C LEU A 88 -4.89 -16.10 -8.87
N PHE A 89 -5.18 -16.93 -9.88
CA PHE A 89 -4.52 -18.22 -10.08
C PHE A 89 -3.25 -18.11 -10.94
N ALA A 90 -2.98 -16.94 -11.50
CA ALA A 90 -1.86 -16.68 -12.41
C ALA A 90 -1.07 -15.42 -12.03
N ILE A 91 -0.88 -15.17 -10.73
CA ILE A 91 -0.20 -13.97 -10.21
C ILE A 91 1.26 -13.93 -10.68
N ARG A 92 1.63 -12.83 -11.34
CA ARG A 92 3.00 -12.58 -11.83
C ARG A 92 3.71 -11.43 -11.12
N THR A 93 2.99 -10.67 -10.32
CA THR A 93 3.46 -9.50 -9.57
C THR A 93 3.59 -9.82 -8.09
N LYS A 94 4.33 -9.01 -7.34
CA LYS A 94 4.50 -9.15 -5.88
C LYS A 94 3.28 -8.66 -5.12
N GLY A 95 2.70 -7.54 -5.55
CA GLY A 95 1.41 -7.06 -5.04
C GLY A 95 0.25 -7.42 -5.98
N PHE A 96 -0.98 -7.43 -5.46
CA PHE A 96 -2.21 -7.59 -6.27
C PHE A 96 -3.50 -7.19 -5.54
N ARG A 97 -3.45 -7.00 -4.21
CA ARG A 97 -4.65 -6.72 -3.40
C ARG A 97 -5.18 -5.28 -3.51
N GLY A 98 -4.34 -4.33 -3.93
CA GLY A 98 -4.72 -2.91 -3.97
C GLY A 98 -4.85 -2.24 -2.60
N GLU A 99 -4.17 -2.75 -1.58
CA GLU A 99 -4.34 -2.28 -0.19
C GLU A 99 -3.11 -1.59 0.41
N ALA A 100 -1.92 -1.78 -0.18
CA ALA A 100 -0.67 -1.42 0.47
C ALA A 100 -0.52 0.09 0.70
N LEU A 101 -0.69 0.91 -0.33
CA LEU A 101 -0.54 2.37 -0.24
C LEU A 101 -1.67 3.00 0.58
N ALA A 102 -2.91 2.53 0.42
CA ALA A 102 -4.03 2.92 1.28
C ALA A 102 -3.76 2.64 2.76
N SER A 103 -3.22 1.46 3.06
CA SER A 103 -2.85 1.08 4.44
C SER A 103 -1.73 1.95 5.01
N ILE A 104 -0.70 2.26 4.21
CA ILE A 104 0.38 3.16 4.63
C ILE A 104 -0.17 4.56 4.90
N ALA A 105 -1.02 5.10 4.02
CA ALA A 105 -1.61 6.43 4.18
C ALA A 105 -2.56 6.54 5.39
N ALA A 106 -3.17 5.44 5.83
CA ALA A 106 -4.02 5.43 7.01
C ALA A 106 -3.23 5.59 8.34
N VAL A 107 -1.92 5.30 8.34
CA VAL A 107 -1.10 5.32 9.57
C VAL A 107 0.13 6.24 9.47
N ALA A 108 0.37 6.85 8.32
CA ALA A 108 1.51 7.73 8.08
C ALA A 108 1.12 8.89 7.15
N LYS A 109 1.86 10.00 7.26
CA LYS A 109 1.75 11.09 6.30
C LYS A 109 2.53 10.73 5.03
N VAL A 110 1.86 10.77 3.88
CA VAL A 110 2.45 10.53 2.55
C VAL A 110 2.48 11.86 1.78
N SER A 111 3.52 12.07 0.98
CA SER A 111 3.77 13.30 0.20
C SER A 111 4.47 13.01 -1.12
#